data_AF-A0A6J5JIS1-F1
#
_entry.id   AF-A0A6J5JIS1-F1
#
_cell.length_a   1.000
_cell.length_b   1.000
_cell.length_c   1.000
_cell.angle_alpha   90.00
_cell.angle_beta   90.00
_cell.angle_gamma   90.00
#
_symmetry.space_group_name_H-M   'P 1'
#
loop_
_entity.id
_entity.type
_entity.pdbx_description
1 polymer ?
#
loop_
_entity_poly.entity_id
_entity_poly.type
_entity_poly.pdbx_seq_one_letter_code
_entity_poly.pdbx_strand_id
1 'polypeptide(L)' 'MFERNRYAFDQPDPELVDAIQKENRRQEDHIELIASENYTSPAVMAARGS' A
#
# COMPACT_ATOMS: atom_id res chain seq x y z
N MET A 1 18.70 -10.43 -10.84
CA MET A 1 17.95 -10.81 -9.63
C MET A 1 16.93 -9.75 -9.21
N PHE A 2 17.22 -8.45 -9.39
CA PHE A 2 16.33 -7.36 -8.94
C PHE A 2 16.04 -6.35 -10.06
N GLU A 3 15.25 -6.73 -11.05
CA GLU A 3 14.73 -5.81 -12.05
C GLU A 3 13.30 -5.41 -11.68
N ARG A 4 13.05 -4.10 -11.51
CA ARG A 4 11.72 -3.56 -11.16
C ARG A 4 10.61 -4.00 -12.11
N ASN A 5 10.94 -4.16 -13.39
CA ASN A 5 9.97 -4.53 -14.41
C ASN A 5 9.76 -6.05 -14.55
N ARG A 6 10.58 -6.85 -13.86
CA ARG A 6 10.57 -8.31 -13.96
C ARG A 6 9.80 -8.99 -12.81
N TYR A 7 9.57 -8.28 -11.71
CA TYR A 7 8.68 -8.67 -10.62
C TYR A 7 7.68 -7.55 -10.41
N ALA A 8 6.54 -7.63 -11.10
CA ALA A 8 5.42 -6.76 -10.79
C ALA A 8 4.97 -7.03 -9.34
N PHE A 9 4.44 -6.01 -8.68
CA PHE A 9 4.07 -6.04 -7.25
C PHE A 9 3.16 -7.23 -6.87
N ASP A 10 2.38 -7.72 -7.84
CA ASP A 10 1.43 -8.82 -7.74
C ASP A 10 2.02 -10.23 -7.93
N GLN A 11 3.24 -10.36 -8.45
CA GLN A 11 3.84 -11.64 -8.80
C GLN A 11 4.57 -12.41 -7.66
N PRO A 12 5.26 -11.76 -6.70
CA PRO A 12 6.03 -12.50 -5.72
C PRO A 12 5.20 -13.04 -4.54
N ASP A 13 4.09 -12.38 -4.19
CA ASP A 13 3.25 -12.75 -3.04
C ASP A 13 1.78 -12.30 -3.23
N PRO A 14 0.92 -13.15 -3.82
CA PRO A 14 -0.46 -12.80 -4.09
C PRO A 14 -1.32 -12.65 -2.82
N GLU A 15 -0.98 -13.33 -1.72
CA GLU A 15 -1.71 -13.22 -0.45
C GLU A 15 -1.46 -11.86 0.20
N LEU A 16 -0.20 -11.41 0.20
CA LEU A 16 0.16 -10.09 0.70
C LEU A 16 -0.49 -8.98 -0.13
N VAL A 17 -0.53 -9.14 -1.45
CA VAL A 17 -1.16 -8.16 -2.36
C VAL A 17 -2.66 -8.04 -2.08
N ASP A 18 -3.36 -9.16 -1.94
CA ASP A 18 -4.79 -9.16 -1.58
C ASP A 18 -5.04 -8.50 -0.21
N ALA A 19 -4.21 -8.78 0.79
CA ALA A 19 -4.31 -8.14 2.11
C ALA A 19 -4.13 -6.62 2.03
N ILE A 20 -3.15 -6.13 1.27
CA ILE A 20 -2.92 -4.69 1.05
C ILE A 20 -4.11 -4.05 0.32
N GLN A 21 -4.68 -4.72 -0.68
CA GLN A 21 -5.86 -4.20 -1.40
C GLN A 21 -7.12 -4.17 -0.53
N LYS A 22 -7.26 -5.10 0.41
CA LYS A 22 -8.34 -5.07 1.42
C LYS A 22 -8.16 -3.91 2.39
N GLU A 23 -6.93 -3.64 2.82
CA GLU A 23 -6.64 -2.51 3.72
C GLU A 23 -6.85 -1.15 3.05
N ASN A 24 -6.44 -0.99 1.79
CA ASN A 24 -6.71 0.23 1.02
C ASN A 24 -8.22 0.52 0.98
N ARG A 25 -9.05 -0.50 0.69
CA ARG A 25 -10.50 -0.36 0.71
C ARG A 25 -11.05 -0.06 2.10
N ARG A 26 -10.57 -0.73 3.15
CA ARG A 26 -10.97 -0.44 4.53
C ARG A 26 -10.75 1.02 4.88
N GLN A 27 -9.60 1.58 4.48
CA GLN A 27 -9.25 2.97 4.71
C GLN A 27 -10.17 3.95 3.98
N GLU A 28 -10.65 3.61 2.77
CA GLU A 28 -11.55 4.46 1.98
C GLU A 28 -13.02 4.34 2.42
N ASP A 29 -13.45 3.14 2.84
CA ASP A 29 -14.84 2.84 3.20
C ASP A 29 -15.23 3.30 4.62
N HIS A 30 -14.25 3.70 5.45
CA HIS A 30 -14.48 4.12 6.84
C HIS A 30 -14.11 5.59 7.05
N ILE A 31 -14.90 6.29 7.87
CA ILE A 31 -14.53 7.61 8.36
C ILE A 31 -13.51 7.43 9.49
N GLU A 32 -12.28 7.88 9.25
CA GLU A 32 -11.24 7.86 10.26
C GLU A 32 -11.43 8.99 11.28
N LEU A 33 -11.62 8.62 12.55
CA LEU A 33 -11.89 9.55 13.66
C LEU A 33 -10.86 9.41 14.80
N ILE A 34 -9.89 8.52 14.65
CA ILE A 34 -8.80 8.36 15.60
C ILE A 34 -7.86 9.56 15.41
N ALA A 35 -7.76 10.40 16.44
CA ALA A 35 -7.03 11.67 16.37
C ALA A 35 -5.54 11.55 16.04
N SER A 36 -4.95 10.36 16.22
CA SER A 36 -3.55 10.10 15.90
C SER A 36 -3.32 9.57 14.47
N GLU A 37 -4.37 9.19 13.75
CA GLU A 37 -4.27 8.59 12.42
C GLU A 37 -4.46 9.63 11.32
N ASN A 38 -3.78 9.43 10.18
CA ASN A 38 -3.83 10.35 9.04
C ASN A 38 -3.42 9.65 7.75
N TYR A 39 -3.85 10.20 6.61
CA TYR A 39 -3.44 9.77 5.28
C TYR A 39 -2.26 10.61 4.81
N THR A 40 -1.10 9.98 4.63
CA THR A 40 0.08 10.69 4.13
C THR A 40 0.06 10.84 2.60
N SER A 41 0.85 11.78 2.08
CA SER A 41 0.90 12.01 0.63
C SER A 41 1.57 10.86 -0.12
N PRO A 42 1.20 10.60 -1.39
CA PRO A 42 1.88 9.62 -2.23
C PRO A 42 3.38 9.85 -2.37
N ALA A 43 3.83 11.10 -2.33
CA ALA A 43 5.25 11.45 -2.39
C ALA A 43 6.03 10.89 -1.18
N VAL A 44 5.43 10.94 0.03
CA VAL A 44 6.03 10.37 1.24
C VAL A 44 6.11 8.84 1.15
N MET A 45 5.07 8.20 0.63
CA MET A 45 5.07 6.74 0.42
C MET A 45 6.14 6.31 -0.59
N ALA A 46 6.23 7.02 -1.72
CA ALA A 46 7.24 6.74 -2.74
C ALA A 46 8.66 6.94 -2.23
N ALA A 47 8.92 7.98 -1.42
CA ALA A 47 10.24 8.21 -0.82
C ALA A 47 10.68 7.10 0.14
N ARG A 48 9.74 6.38 0.78
CA ARG A 48 10.05 5.21 1.62
C ARG A 48 10.33 3.95 0.79
N GLY A 49 9.64 3.79 -0.35
CA GLY A 49 9.75 2.63 -1.24
C GLY A 49 10.72 2.81 -2.42
N SER A 50 11.52 3.88 -2.41
CA SER A 50 12.44 4.26 -3.49
C SER A 50 13.71 3.41 -3.55
#